data_AF-A0A2F0AQ71-F1
#
_entry.id   AF-A0A2F0AQ71-F1
#
_cell.length_a   1.000
_cell.length_b   1.000
_cell.length_c   1.000
_cell.angle_alpha   90.00
_cell.angle_beta   90.00
_cell.angle_gamma   90.00
#
_symmetry.space_group_name_H-M   'P 1'
#
loop_
_entity.id
_entity.type
_entity.pdbx_description
1 polymer ?
#
loop_
_entity_poly.entity_id
_entity_poly.type
_entity_poly.pdbx_seq_one_letter_code
_entity_poly.pdbx_strand_id
1 'polypeptide(L)'
;MTAMHVIDSTFGRLTLVYLALIAPGCAPGELSSMSGTPGALVFEPNVDDTSTNAEMEPESDSPSVMEPDRVEYAEPEPPSVNPIAPDDEQMTSDTDGPNVEPEPQPSPVEPGADPNAVESCNFGYPTISSLTLRSAAPDRTSNTSVPEGISQIAYPEPLPDYTWQMNQQPAARLQPNYGANRLTMPGYDDEMPLFNRGADWHSERRCYELPTGARMLTQDDAYELWANLLSETLWYDVDRTPGKRSIIGLRGAFPGSFEWHGNTPNWFDDTLVLLWIDNNGIKHVREFPVNTDTGARDFGYHQSSSLKPNRYYPYTNGWHRSYNALRMELGSYPVRDDSNKNGHWDDDRNGWLNGGADDHDRLGSGHNIHMGSVDGALAEIRVNSWSAGCQVIPGSENWIEFIRNAWTDIGDRVDYYLIDARDIAPSAWQPCAQSDGSYRCPHEITEFPFRAAGNTALSTVSTHDVYNCSDANEGGKEVVYVLNIREGARLDIEISTQNEETDPDIHLLTGNDSQACLARGHRVINQRVIPGRYLLVVDTWVNGNGVALDGAYDLSVTIEP
;
A
#
# COMPACT_ATOMS: atom_id res chain seq x y z
N MET A 1 -33.09 -35.77 2.21
CA MET A 1 -31.63 -35.52 2.21
C MET A 1 -31.22 -35.32 3.64
N THR A 2 -30.41 -36.22 4.18
CA THR A 2 -29.92 -36.14 5.56
C THR A 2 -28.44 -35.83 5.46
N ALA A 3 -28.06 -34.60 5.81
CA ALA A 3 -26.65 -34.22 5.88
C ALA A 3 -26.09 -34.75 7.20
N MET A 4 -25.05 -35.57 7.12
CA MET A 4 -24.32 -36.07 8.27
C MET A 4 -23.02 -35.27 8.36
N HIS A 5 -22.88 -34.48 9.41
CA HIS A 5 -21.65 -33.74 9.70
C HIS A 5 -20.67 -34.68 10.41
N VAL A 6 -19.49 -34.85 9.84
CA VAL A 6 -18.33 -35.43 10.52
C VAL A 6 -17.30 -34.32 10.63
N ILE A 7 -16.94 -33.97 11.86
CA ILE A 7 -15.91 -32.99 12.18
C ILE A 7 -14.61 -33.78 12.39
N ASP A 8 -13.60 -33.53 11.55
CA ASP A 8 -12.21 -33.94 11.80
C ASP A 8 -11.40 -32.68 12.11
N SER A 9 -10.71 -32.69 13.25
CA SER A 9 -10.11 -31.54 13.91
C SER A 9 -8.63 -31.37 13.56
N THR A 10 -8.26 -31.52 12.30
CA THR A 10 -6.89 -31.27 11.86
C THR A 10 -6.90 -30.84 10.39
N PHE A 11 -6.44 -29.62 10.12
CA PHE A 11 -6.44 -28.88 8.85
C PHE A 11 -7.77 -28.19 8.45
N GLY A 12 -7.82 -26.88 8.72
CA GLY A 12 -8.88 -25.97 8.30
C GLY A 12 -8.92 -25.75 6.79
N ARG A 13 -9.47 -26.72 6.04
CA ARG A 13 -9.97 -26.49 4.67
C ARG A 13 -11.34 -27.12 4.53
N LEU A 14 -12.36 -26.30 4.37
CA LEU A 14 -13.72 -26.73 4.04
C LEU A 14 -13.74 -27.19 2.57
N THR A 15 -13.63 -28.50 2.33
CA THR A 15 -13.81 -29.05 0.99
C THR A 15 -15.26 -29.48 0.81
N LEU A 16 -16.02 -28.75 0.00
CA LEU A 16 -17.37 -29.16 -0.41
C LEU A 16 -17.24 -30.29 -1.44
N VAL A 17 -17.43 -31.54 -1.01
CA VAL A 17 -17.49 -32.70 -1.92
C VAL A 17 -18.94 -32.93 -2.34
N TYR A 18 -19.29 -32.57 -3.58
CA TYR A 18 -20.55 -33.00 -4.18
C TYR A 18 -20.44 -34.46 -4.62
N LEU A 19 -21.07 -35.36 -3.88
CA LEU A 19 -21.32 -36.73 -4.33
C LEU A 19 -22.49 -36.73 -5.32
N ALA A 20 -22.19 -36.80 -6.61
CA ALA A 20 -23.17 -37.13 -7.62
C ALA A 20 -23.56 -38.61 -7.50
N LEU A 21 -24.79 -38.87 -7.06
CA LEU A 21 -25.41 -40.19 -7.13
C LEU A 21 -25.65 -40.57 -8.60
N ILE A 22 -24.78 -41.42 -9.15
CA ILE A 22 -25.02 -42.08 -10.43
C ILE A 22 -25.95 -43.27 -10.17
N ALA A 23 -27.18 -43.18 -10.67
CA ALA A 23 -28.08 -44.34 -10.79
C ALA A 23 -27.63 -45.21 -11.98
N PRO A 24 -27.60 -46.55 -11.84
CA PRO A 24 -27.19 -47.43 -12.93
C PRO A 24 -28.38 -47.79 -13.83
N GLY A 25 -28.20 -47.65 -15.14
CA GLY A 25 -28.98 -48.39 -16.13
C GLY A 25 -29.69 -47.54 -17.18
N CYS A 26 -29.06 -47.40 -18.35
CA CYS A 26 -29.72 -47.50 -19.66
C CYS A 26 -28.65 -47.54 -20.76
N ALA A 27 -28.85 -48.42 -21.74
CA ALA A 27 -27.93 -48.72 -22.83
C ALA A 27 -27.89 -47.60 -23.91
N PRO A 28 -26.88 -47.57 -24.80
CA PRO A 28 -26.73 -46.50 -25.77
C PRO A 28 -27.63 -46.72 -26.99
N GLY A 29 -28.52 -45.77 -27.26
CA GLY A 29 -29.21 -45.62 -28.52
C GLY A 29 -28.70 -44.38 -29.25
N GLU A 30 -28.32 -44.55 -30.51
CA GLU A 30 -27.96 -43.50 -31.46
C GLU A 30 -28.96 -42.33 -31.41
N LEU A 31 -28.48 -41.08 -31.45
CA LEU A 31 -29.25 -39.98 -32.00
C LEU A 31 -28.36 -38.88 -32.57
N SER A 32 -28.61 -38.71 -33.86
CA SER A 32 -28.14 -37.74 -34.82
C SER A 32 -28.35 -36.27 -34.46
N SER A 33 -27.41 -35.46 -34.94
CA SER A 33 -27.46 -34.02 -35.24
C SER A 33 -28.81 -33.31 -35.12
N MET A 34 -28.89 -32.31 -34.24
CA MET A 34 -29.69 -31.11 -34.47
C MET A 34 -28.93 -29.86 -34.00
N SER A 35 -28.63 -29.01 -34.98
CA SER A 35 -28.22 -27.63 -34.83
C SER A 35 -29.39 -26.78 -34.33
N GLY A 36 -29.23 -26.11 -33.19
CA GLY A 36 -30.18 -25.11 -32.71
C GLY A 36 -29.43 -23.93 -32.09
N THR A 37 -29.55 -22.78 -32.73
CA THR A 37 -29.04 -21.47 -32.28
C THR A 37 -29.76 -21.01 -31.02
N PRO A 38 -29.09 -20.48 -29.98
CA PRO A 38 -29.78 -19.90 -28.84
C PRO A 38 -30.23 -18.48 -29.16
N GLY A 39 -31.54 -18.23 -29.04
CA GLY A 39 -32.15 -16.91 -29.10
C GLY A 39 -31.86 -16.11 -27.83
N ALA A 40 -31.48 -14.84 -28.01
CA ALA A 40 -31.29 -13.87 -26.93
C ALA A 40 -32.64 -13.45 -26.34
N LEU A 41 -32.74 -13.53 -25.00
CA LEU A 41 -33.81 -12.93 -24.22
C LEU A 41 -33.47 -11.46 -23.97
N VAL A 42 -34.25 -10.57 -24.57
CA VAL A 42 -34.24 -9.12 -24.30
C VAL A 42 -35.19 -8.85 -23.14
N PHE A 43 -34.69 -8.28 -22.06
CA PHE A 43 -35.50 -7.70 -20.99
C PHE A 43 -35.66 -6.19 -21.27
N GLU A 44 -36.88 -5.75 -21.54
CA GLU A 44 -37.25 -4.32 -21.54
C GLU A 44 -37.67 -3.91 -20.12
N PRO A 45 -37.19 -2.77 -19.59
CA PRO A 45 -37.77 -2.19 -18.38
C PRO A 45 -38.94 -1.26 -18.72
N ASN A 46 -40.08 -1.53 -18.08
CA ASN A 46 -41.22 -0.64 -17.98
C ASN A 46 -40.82 0.65 -17.26
N VAL A 47 -41.00 1.79 -17.93
CA VAL A 47 -41.00 3.13 -17.31
C VAL A 47 -42.44 3.58 -17.26
N ASP A 48 -43.00 3.65 -16.05
CA ASP A 48 -44.26 4.36 -15.80
C ASP A 48 -43.93 5.68 -15.09
N ASP A 49 -44.34 6.75 -15.76
CA ASP A 49 -44.21 8.15 -15.42
C ASP A 49 -45.41 8.56 -14.55
N THR A 50 -45.19 9.42 -13.54
CA THR A 50 -46.03 10.58 -13.16
C THR A 50 -45.88 10.97 -11.68
N SER A 51 -45.20 12.08 -11.41
CA SER A 51 -45.61 13.01 -10.34
C SER A 51 -45.08 14.43 -10.58
N THR A 52 -45.93 15.23 -11.21
CA THR A 52 -46.25 16.64 -10.93
C THR A 52 -45.17 17.59 -10.39
N ASN A 53 -44.86 18.58 -11.24
CA ASN A 53 -44.23 19.86 -10.93
C ASN A 53 -44.97 20.65 -9.83
N ALA A 54 -44.22 21.15 -8.86
CA ALA A 54 -44.58 22.32 -8.08
C ALA A 54 -43.47 23.37 -8.26
N GLU A 55 -43.84 24.49 -8.88
CA GLU A 55 -43.02 25.69 -9.04
C GLU A 55 -42.72 26.28 -7.65
N MET A 56 -41.44 26.57 -7.38
CA MET A 56 -41.02 27.34 -6.22
C MET A 56 -40.05 28.43 -6.72
N GLU A 57 -40.49 29.69 -6.63
CA GLU A 57 -39.72 30.89 -6.98
C GLU A 57 -38.52 31.06 -6.04
N PRO A 58 -37.37 31.58 -6.51
CA PRO A 58 -36.27 31.93 -5.62
C PRO A 58 -36.42 33.36 -5.11
N GLU A 59 -36.67 33.51 -3.81
CA GLU A 59 -36.42 34.77 -3.09
C GLU A 59 -34.91 34.98 -2.96
N SER A 60 -34.46 36.12 -3.47
CA SER A 60 -33.10 36.63 -3.33
C SER A 60 -32.99 37.44 -2.04
N ASP A 61 -32.27 36.92 -1.05
CA ASP A 61 -31.73 37.74 0.03
C ASP A 61 -30.30 37.30 0.35
N SER A 62 -29.34 38.14 -0.04
CA SER A 62 -27.92 37.98 0.25
C SER A 62 -27.59 38.67 1.58
N PRO A 63 -27.05 37.97 2.60
CA PRO A 63 -26.47 38.65 3.75
C PRO A 63 -25.05 39.13 3.42
N SER A 64 -24.77 40.39 3.78
CA SER A 64 -23.45 40.99 3.65
C SER A 64 -22.42 40.25 4.51
N VAL A 65 -21.36 39.77 3.87
CA VAL A 65 -20.16 39.26 4.55
C VAL A 65 -19.47 40.44 5.23
N MET A 66 -19.40 40.42 6.56
CA MET A 66 -18.48 41.28 7.32
C MET A 66 -17.07 40.70 7.19
N GLU A 67 -16.13 41.53 6.74
CA GLU A 67 -14.70 41.23 6.77
C GLU A 67 -14.22 41.06 8.23
N PRO A 68 -13.44 40.01 8.55
CA PRO A 68 -12.84 39.90 9.86
C PRO A 68 -11.62 40.82 9.99
N ASP A 69 -11.57 41.55 11.11
CA ASP A 69 -10.46 42.40 11.51
C ASP A 69 -9.14 41.61 11.54
N ARG A 70 -8.13 42.19 10.88
CA ARG A 70 -6.75 41.71 10.82
C ARG A 70 -6.09 41.90 12.20
N VAL A 71 -6.01 40.82 12.98
CA VAL A 71 -5.22 40.77 14.21
C VAL A 71 -3.76 40.52 13.84
N GLU A 72 -2.89 41.51 14.06
CA GLU A 72 -1.43 41.33 14.03
C GLU A 72 -1.01 40.48 15.23
N TYR A 73 -0.52 39.26 14.96
CA TYR A 73 0.18 38.46 15.96
C TYR A 73 1.64 38.87 16.00
N ALA A 74 2.09 39.34 17.17
CA ALA A 74 3.51 39.55 17.45
C ALA A 74 4.21 38.19 17.64
N GLU A 75 5.32 38.01 16.94
CA GLU A 75 6.19 36.83 17.07
C GLU A 75 6.77 36.74 18.49
N PRO A 76 6.73 35.57 19.15
CA PRO A 76 7.39 35.39 20.44
C PRO A 76 8.91 35.26 20.25
N GLU A 77 9.67 36.02 21.05
CA GLU A 77 11.14 35.89 21.11
C GLU A 77 11.56 34.51 21.64
N PRO A 78 12.66 33.94 21.14
CA PRO A 78 13.18 32.65 21.61
C PRO A 78 13.73 32.76 23.04
N PRO A 79 13.55 31.73 23.89
CA PRO A 79 14.04 31.75 25.26
C PRO A 79 15.58 31.71 25.31
N SER A 80 16.16 32.63 26.09
CA SER A 80 17.59 32.67 26.36
C SER A 80 18.03 31.49 27.22
N VAL A 81 18.92 30.66 26.69
CA VAL A 81 19.57 29.57 27.43
C VAL A 81 20.68 30.15 28.30
N ASN A 82 20.53 30.06 29.63
CA ASN A 82 21.61 30.31 30.58
C ASN A 82 22.39 29.01 30.84
N PRO A 83 23.74 29.04 30.83
CA PRO A 83 24.54 27.86 31.16
C PRO A 83 24.59 27.61 32.67
N ILE A 84 24.24 26.38 33.07
CA ILE A 84 24.38 25.87 34.43
C ILE A 84 25.83 25.38 34.62
N ALA A 85 26.48 25.85 35.68
CA ALA A 85 27.80 25.40 36.12
C ALA A 85 27.70 24.05 36.87
N PRO A 86 28.75 23.21 36.86
CA PRO A 86 28.76 21.97 37.62
C PRO A 86 29.17 22.21 39.08
N ASP A 87 28.34 21.76 40.02
CA ASP A 87 28.71 21.64 41.43
C ASP A 87 29.32 20.26 41.70
N ASP A 88 30.55 20.29 42.23
CA ASP A 88 31.26 19.20 42.89
C ASP A 88 30.62 18.95 44.27
N GLU A 89 30.08 17.75 44.50
CA GLU A 89 29.98 17.21 45.87
C GLU A 89 30.37 15.74 45.93
N GLN A 90 31.52 15.50 46.56
CA GLN A 90 32.00 14.20 47.03
C GLN A 90 31.19 13.75 48.25
N MET A 91 30.63 12.55 48.20
CA MET A 91 30.28 11.77 49.40
C MET A 91 30.86 10.37 49.29
N THR A 92 31.83 10.09 50.15
CA THR A 92 32.37 8.76 50.42
C THR A 92 31.55 8.10 51.53
N SER A 93 31.06 6.88 51.28
CA SER A 93 30.57 6.02 52.36
C SER A 93 31.21 4.63 52.23
N ASP A 94 32.14 4.36 53.13
CA ASP A 94 32.76 3.06 53.36
C ASP A 94 31.72 2.04 53.84
N THR A 95 31.58 0.94 53.12
CA THR A 95 31.02 -0.31 53.66
C THR A 95 31.89 -1.47 53.21
N ASP A 96 32.76 -1.92 54.12
CA ASP A 96 33.56 -3.14 53.99
C ASP A 96 32.67 -4.38 54.10
N GLY A 97 32.44 -5.05 52.97
CA GLY A 97 31.88 -6.40 52.88
C GLY A 97 32.93 -7.37 52.32
N PRO A 98 32.99 -8.64 52.78
CA PRO A 98 33.99 -9.60 52.35
C PRO A 98 33.84 -9.94 50.86
N ASN A 99 34.87 -9.58 50.11
CA ASN A 99 35.04 -9.79 48.68
C ASN A 99 35.16 -11.29 48.37
N VAL A 100 34.07 -11.91 47.90
CA VAL A 100 34.12 -13.22 47.23
C VAL A 100 34.37 -12.93 45.76
N GLU A 101 35.59 -13.16 45.31
CA GLU A 101 36.04 -12.98 43.94
C GLU A 101 35.18 -13.89 43.01
N PRO A 102 34.28 -13.34 42.18
CA PRO A 102 33.50 -14.17 41.27
C PRO A 102 34.44 -14.77 40.23
N GLU A 103 34.30 -16.08 39.99
CA GLU A 103 35.00 -16.77 38.90
C GLU A 103 34.80 -15.98 37.59
N PRO A 104 35.86 -15.80 36.77
CA PRO A 104 35.77 -15.04 35.54
C PRO A 104 34.70 -15.67 34.64
N GLN A 105 33.59 -14.95 34.48
CA GLN A 105 32.56 -15.26 33.50
C GLN A 105 33.26 -15.38 32.14
N PRO A 106 33.02 -16.46 31.36
CA PRO A 106 33.57 -16.56 30.02
C PRO A 106 33.14 -15.31 29.24
N SER A 107 34.11 -14.61 28.65
CA SER A 107 33.84 -13.45 27.80
C SER A 107 32.73 -13.81 26.81
N PRO A 108 31.70 -12.96 26.64
CA PRO A 108 30.67 -13.18 25.64
C PRO A 108 31.36 -13.48 24.32
N VAL A 109 31.07 -14.64 23.73
CA VAL A 109 31.52 -14.96 22.39
C VAL A 109 30.90 -13.89 21.50
N GLU A 110 31.74 -12.99 20.97
CA GLU A 110 31.24 -12.00 20.02
C GLU A 110 30.56 -12.75 18.88
N PRO A 111 29.27 -12.49 18.61
CA PRO A 111 28.59 -13.11 17.49
C PRO A 111 29.43 -12.83 16.24
N GLY A 112 29.87 -13.91 15.57
CA GLY A 112 30.73 -13.79 14.41
C GLY A 112 30.11 -12.81 13.41
N ALA A 113 30.90 -11.85 12.93
CA ALA A 113 30.44 -10.84 11.98
C ALA A 113 29.68 -11.50 10.83
N ASP A 114 28.48 -11.00 10.53
CA ASP A 114 27.66 -11.49 9.43
C ASP A 114 28.49 -11.37 8.12
N PRO A 115 28.86 -12.48 7.46
CA PRO A 115 29.69 -12.43 6.26
C PRO A 115 29.01 -11.72 5.08
N ASN A 116 27.70 -11.42 5.19
CA ASN A 116 26.94 -10.70 4.19
C ASN A 116 26.77 -9.21 4.50
N ALA A 117 27.16 -8.75 5.70
CA ALA A 117 27.08 -7.33 6.05
C ALA A 117 28.10 -6.52 5.25
N VAL A 118 27.67 -5.38 4.72
CA VAL A 118 28.52 -4.36 4.10
C VAL A 118 28.19 -3.01 4.71
N GLU A 119 29.08 -2.03 4.59
CA GLU A 119 28.87 -0.70 5.20
C GLU A 119 27.74 0.06 4.51
N SER A 120 27.72 0.02 3.17
CA SER A 120 26.67 0.59 2.33
C SER A 120 26.73 0.00 0.93
N CYS A 121 25.60 -0.02 0.24
CA CYS A 121 25.45 -0.30 -1.17
C CYS A 121 25.89 0.88 -2.07
N ASN A 122 26.06 2.08 -1.51
CA ASN A 122 26.44 3.30 -2.22
C ASN A 122 25.54 3.56 -3.44
N PHE A 123 24.22 3.44 -3.27
CA PHE A 123 23.30 3.75 -4.36
C PHE A 123 23.40 5.22 -4.75
N GLY A 124 23.52 5.48 -6.06
CA GLY A 124 23.55 6.84 -6.62
C GLY A 124 22.17 7.47 -6.78
N TYR A 125 21.20 7.11 -5.93
CA TYR A 125 19.86 7.70 -5.99
C TYR A 125 19.90 9.16 -5.47
N PRO A 126 19.00 10.03 -5.96
CA PRO A 126 18.88 11.37 -5.41
C PRO A 126 18.49 11.29 -3.93
N THR A 127 19.16 12.08 -3.09
CA THR A 127 18.76 12.22 -1.68
C THR A 127 17.54 13.13 -1.58
N ILE A 128 16.73 12.97 -0.54
CA ILE A 128 15.58 13.85 -0.24
C ILE A 128 15.99 15.33 -0.30
N SER A 129 17.15 15.65 0.28
CA SER A 129 17.69 17.02 0.31
C SER A 129 18.07 17.56 -1.08
N SER A 130 18.35 16.69 -2.04
CA SER A 130 18.67 17.07 -3.43
C SER A 130 17.42 17.25 -4.29
N LEU A 131 16.31 16.61 -3.92
CA LEU A 131 14.97 16.86 -4.46
C LEU A 131 14.47 18.20 -3.90
N THR A 132 15.12 19.29 -4.32
CA THR A 132 14.73 20.63 -3.92
C THR A 132 13.27 20.87 -4.32
N LEU A 133 12.47 21.32 -3.36
CA LEU A 133 11.09 21.85 -3.43
C LEU A 133 10.93 22.96 -4.49
N ARG A 134 11.23 22.69 -5.74
CA ARG A 134 10.69 23.46 -6.84
C ARG A 134 9.29 22.92 -6.99
N SER A 135 8.32 23.63 -6.39
CA SER A 135 6.93 23.47 -6.76
C SER A 135 6.87 23.47 -8.28
N ALA A 136 6.70 22.28 -8.86
CA ALA A 136 6.44 22.16 -10.26
C ALA A 136 5.04 22.74 -10.40
N ALA A 137 4.96 24.05 -10.65
CA ALA A 137 3.70 24.68 -10.99
C ALA A 137 3.12 23.81 -12.12
N PRO A 138 1.88 23.31 -12.00
CA PRO A 138 1.32 22.41 -12.98
C PRO A 138 1.44 23.06 -14.35
N ASP A 139 1.94 22.30 -15.33
CA ASP A 139 2.08 22.77 -16.70
C ASP A 139 0.66 22.99 -17.26
N ARG A 140 0.14 24.22 -17.10
CA ARG A 140 -1.22 24.64 -17.50
C ARG A 140 -1.37 24.80 -19.01
N THR A 141 -0.65 24.04 -19.82
CA THR A 141 -0.70 24.17 -21.28
C THR A 141 -2.03 23.64 -21.86
N SER A 142 -2.91 24.61 -22.13
CA SER A 142 -4.12 24.64 -22.98
C SER A 142 -5.24 23.62 -22.72
N ASN A 143 -6.28 24.13 -22.06
CA ASN A 143 -7.66 23.65 -22.08
C ASN A 143 -8.12 23.16 -23.46
N THR A 144 -8.21 21.84 -23.63
CA THR A 144 -9.18 21.24 -24.55
C THR A 144 -10.32 20.69 -23.69
N SER A 145 -11.49 21.31 -23.78
CA SER A 145 -12.69 20.90 -23.06
C SER A 145 -13.11 19.49 -23.48
N VAL A 146 -12.95 18.51 -22.59
CA VAL A 146 -13.47 17.15 -22.76
C VAL A 146 -14.93 17.13 -22.28
N PRO A 147 -15.89 16.60 -23.06
CA PRO A 147 -17.30 16.55 -22.65
C PRO A 147 -17.54 15.67 -21.43
N GLU A 148 -18.38 16.13 -20.51
CA GLU A 148 -18.83 15.38 -19.33
C GLU A 148 -19.71 14.19 -19.71
N GLY A 149 -19.26 12.99 -19.36
CA GLY A 149 -20.01 11.75 -19.42
C GLY A 149 -19.18 10.68 -18.72
N ILE A 150 -19.74 10.04 -17.70
CA ILE A 150 -19.05 9.03 -16.90
C ILE A 150 -18.81 7.79 -17.79
N SER A 151 -17.66 7.69 -18.46
CA SER A 151 -17.21 6.44 -19.08
C SER A 151 -15.72 6.51 -19.45
N GLN A 152 -14.91 5.73 -18.73
CA GLN A 152 -13.47 5.54 -18.93
C GLN A 152 -12.63 6.75 -18.49
N ILE A 153 -11.57 6.47 -17.71
CA ILE A 153 -10.48 7.42 -17.53
C ILE A 153 -10.08 7.85 -18.94
N ALA A 154 -10.14 9.15 -19.24
CA ALA A 154 -9.62 9.68 -20.49
C ALA A 154 -8.23 9.09 -20.67
N TYR A 155 -7.81 8.86 -21.90
CA TYR A 155 -6.53 8.25 -22.22
C TYR A 155 -5.55 9.36 -22.67
N PRO A 156 -5.11 10.25 -21.77
CA PRO A 156 -4.34 11.45 -22.08
C PRO A 156 -2.90 11.12 -22.45
N GLU A 157 -2.38 9.96 -22.02
CA GLU A 157 -1.00 9.57 -22.32
C GLU A 157 -0.80 9.47 -23.85
N PRO A 158 0.42 9.75 -24.34
CA PRO A 158 0.74 9.62 -25.76
C PRO A 158 0.52 8.19 -26.27
N LEU A 159 -0.15 8.06 -27.42
CA LEU A 159 -0.17 6.78 -28.14
C LEU A 159 1.24 6.49 -28.69
N PRO A 160 1.64 5.21 -28.76
CA PRO A 160 2.90 4.86 -29.42
C PRO A 160 2.80 5.13 -30.92
N ASP A 161 3.92 5.53 -31.54
CA ASP A 161 4.00 5.84 -32.97
C ASP A 161 3.62 4.62 -33.83
N TYR A 162 3.95 3.43 -33.33
CA TYR A 162 3.57 2.15 -33.90
C TYR A 162 3.48 1.09 -32.81
N THR A 163 3.00 -0.10 -33.16
CA THR A 163 3.14 -1.29 -32.32
C THR A 163 3.87 -2.36 -33.12
N TRP A 164 4.59 -3.23 -32.42
CA TRP A 164 5.31 -4.33 -33.04
C TRP A 164 5.10 -5.62 -32.24
N GLN A 165 5.31 -6.77 -32.88
CA GLN A 165 5.08 -8.07 -32.27
C GLN A 165 6.41 -8.65 -31.79
N MET A 166 6.63 -8.68 -30.48
CA MET A 166 7.72 -9.41 -29.87
C MET A 166 7.33 -10.89 -29.80
N ASN A 167 8.11 -11.73 -30.46
CA ASN A 167 8.02 -13.16 -30.20
C ASN A 167 8.48 -13.38 -28.77
N GLN A 168 7.62 -13.91 -27.91
CA GLN A 168 8.10 -14.36 -26.62
C GLN A 168 9.13 -15.45 -26.88
N GLN A 169 10.38 -15.22 -26.44
CA GLN A 169 11.26 -16.34 -26.20
C GLN A 169 10.49 -17.25 -25.23
N PRO A 170 10.35 -18.55 -25.50
CA PRO A 170 9.73 -19.44 -24.54
C PRO A 170 10.59 -19.36 -23.28
N ALA A 171 10.16 -18.56 -22.30
CA ALA A 171 10.66 -18.66 -20.94
C ALA A 171 10.60 -20.15 -20.63
N ALA A 172 11.76 -20.77 -20.42
CA ALA A 172 11.93 -22.20 -20.60
C ALA A 172 10.73 -23.01 -20.06
N ARG A 173 9.93 -23.57 -20.99
CA ARG A 173 8.84 -24.54 -20.77
C ARG A 173 7.48 -24.04 -20.25
N LEU A 174 6.84 -23.08 -20.89
CA LEU A 174 5.37 -23.05 -20.91
C LEU A 174 4.87 -23.74 -22.21
N GLN A 175 3.77 -24.49 -22.09
CA GLN A 175 3.45 -25.64 -22.93
C GLN A 175 3.30 -25.35 -24.45
N PRO A 176 3.49 -26.35 -25.34
CA PRO A 176 3.56 -26.14 -26.80
C PRO A 176 2.24 -25.79 -27.51
N ASN A 177 1.11 -25.66 -26.82
CA ASN A 177 -0.22 -25.84 -27.44
C ASN A 177 -1.18 -24.64 -27.43
N TYR A 178 -0.70 -23.41 -27.25
CA TYR A 178 -1.52 -22.22 -27.50
C TYR A 178 -0.88 -21.27 -28.52
N GLY A 179 -1.63 -20.97 -29.58
CA GLY A 179 -1.20 -20.13 -30.70
C GLY A 179 -1.20 -18.62 -30.42
N ALA A 180 -0.75 -18.16 -29.24
CA ALA A 180 -0.87 -16.77 -28.79
C ALA A 180 0.44 -16.17 -28.18
N ASN A 181 1.61 -16.69 -28.54
CA ASN A 181 2.91 -16.31 -27.94
C ASN A 181 3.53 -14.99 -28.46
N ARG A 182 2.71 -14.01 -28.86
CA ARG A 182 3.24 -12.73 -29.36
C ARG A 182 2.77 -11.60 -28.46
N LEU A 183 3.74 -10.94 -27.84
CA LEU A 183 3.53 -9.71 -27.11
C LEU A 183 3.44 -8.57 -28.12
N THR A 184 2.35 -7.81 -28.06
CA THR A 184 2.23 -6.54 -28.75
C THR A 184 2.93 -5.48 -27.92
N MET A 185 4.03 -4.96 -28.43
CA MET A 185 4.86 -3.97 -27.78
C MET A 185 4.60 -2.59 -28.36
N PRO A 186 4.65 -1.53 -27.53
CA PRO A 186 4.65 -0.18 -28.05
C PRO A 186 5.99 0.11 -28.74
N GLY A 187 5.93 0.83 -29.85
CA GLY A 187 7.08 1.39 -30.56
C GLY A 187 7.22 2.85 -30.21
N TYR A 188 7.72 3.13 -29.01
CA TYR A 188 8.21 4.45 -28.65
C TYR A 188 9.70 4.58 -28.99
N ASP A 189 10.20 5.80 -29.08
CA ASP A 189 11.61 6.11 -29.30
C ASP A 189 12.18 6.69 -27.99
N ASP A 190 12.97 5.88 -27.28
CA ASP A 190 13.73 6.27 -26.09
C ASP A 190 15.06 5.51 -26.04
N GLU A 191 16.07 6.12 -25.41
CA GLU A 191 17.42 5.60 -25.23
C GLU A 191 17.71 5.24 -23.76
N MET A 192 16.68 5.18 -22.90
CA MET A 192 16.84 4.88 -21.49
C MET A 192 17.37 3.45 -21.30
N PRO A 193 18.54 3.27 -20.67
CA PRO A 193 19.11 1.94 -20.52
C PRO A 193 18.31 1.08 -19.54
N LEU A 194 18.41 -0.24 -19.72
CA LEU A 194 17.91 -1.20 -18.74
C LEU A 194 18.55 -0.93 -17.37
N PHE A 195 17.69 -0.75 -16.37
CA PHE A 195 18.08 -0.58 -15.00
C PHE A 195 18.77 -1.87 -14.51
N ASN A 196 19.94 -1.74 -13.90
CA ASN A 196 20.77 -2.90 -13.53
C ASN A 196 20.01 -3.92 -12.66
N ARG A 197 19.13 -3.46 -11.76
CA ARG A 197 18.33 -4.35 -10.91
C ARG A 197 17.16 -5.02 -11.66
N GLY A 198 16.75 -4.46 -12.79
CA GLY A 198 15.79 -5.03 -13.73
C GLY A 198 16.41 -6.09 -14.65
N ALA A 199 17.74 -6.15 -14.75
CA ALA A 199 18.45 -7.18 -15.52
C ALA A 199 18.55 -8.52 -14.76
N ASP A 200 19.01 -9.56 -15.47
CA ASP A 200 19.39 -10.84 -14.88
C ASP A 200 20.46 -10.69 -13.79
N TRP A 201 20.46 -11.62 -12.84
CA TRP A 201 21.50 -11.71 -11.82
C TRP A 201 22.77 -12.28 -12.44
N HIS A 202 23.68 -11.39 -12.86
CA HIS A 202 24.99 -11.78 -13.39
C HIS A 202 26.02 -12.05 -12.29
N SER A 203 25.86 -11.42 -11.13
CA SER A 203 26.61 -11.71 -9.91
C SER A 203 25.85 -12.69 -9.02
N GLU A 204 26.57 -13.46 -8.21
CA GLU A 204 25.95 -14.34 -7.21
C GLU A 204 25.13 -13.55 -6.18
N ARG A 205 25.46 -12.27 -5.97
CA ARG A 205 24.84 -11.40 -4.95
C ARG A 205 24.61 -9.98 -5.43
N ARG A 206 23.60 -9.32 -4.89
CA ARG A 206 23.33 -7.88 -5.01
C ARG A 206 23.22 -7.25 -3.63
N CYS A 207 23.61 -5.98 -3.53
CA CYS A 207 23.48 -5.23 -2.28
C CYS A 207 22.04 -4.72 -2.09
N TYR A 208 21.57 -4.74 -0.85
CA TYR A 208 20.30 -4.14 -0.40
C TYR A 208 20.56 -3.27 0.85
N GLU A 209 19.98 -2.08 0.88
CA GLU A 209 20.00 -1.16 2.03
C GLU A 209 18.76 -1.42 2.91
N LEU A 210 18.93 -2.20 3.98
CA LEU A 210 17.85 -2.54 4.91
C LEU A 210 17.88 -1.59 6.12
N PRO A 211 16.77 -1.44 6.87
CA PRO A 211 16.78 -0.69 8.13
C PRO A 211 17.76 -1.24 9.18
N THR A 212 18.15 -2.51 9.07
CA THR A 212 19.14 -3.16 9.93
C THR A 212 20.58 -3.04 9.41
N GLY A 213 20.81 -2.31 8.33
CA GLY A 213 22.10 -2.16 7.66
C GLY A 213 22.18 -2.86 6.30
N ALA A 214 23.18 -2.46 5.50
CA ALA A 214 23.38 -2.95 4.15
C ALA A 214 23.83 -4.43 4.11
N ARG A 215 23.27 -5.21 3.19
CA ARG A 215 23.57 -6.64 3.05
C ARG A 215 23.70 -7.09 1.60
N MET A 216 24.63 -8.01 1.35
CA MET A 216 24.78 -8.73 0.08
C MET A 216 23.89 -9.97 0.10
N LEU A 217 22.83 -9.96 -0.70
CA LEU A 217 21.86 -11.05 -0.79
C LEU A 217 22.05 -11.82 -2.08
N THR A 218 21.86 -13.14 -2.06
CA THR A 218 21.68 -13.93 -3.28
C THR A 218 20.28 -13.67 -3.87
N GLN A 219 20.02 -14.16 -5.09
CA GLN A 219 18.69 -14.02 -5.71
C GLN A 219 17.61 -14.74 -4.91
N ASP A 220 17.94 -15.90 -4.33
CA ASP A 220 17.04 -16.65 -3.46
C ASP A 220 16.78 -15.89 -2.15
N ASP A 221 17.82 -15.32 -1.53
CA ASP A 221 17.66 -14.53 -0.30
C ASP A 221 16.83 -13.26 -0.54
N ALA A 222 17.03 -12.60 -1.69
CA ALA A 222 16.22 -11.46 -2.10
C ALA A 222 14.74 -11.84 -2.32
N TYR A 223 14.49 -13.02 -2.91
CA TYR A 223 13.12 -13.52 -3.08
C TYR A 223 12.46 -13.73 -1.72
N GLU A 224 13.15 -14.36 -0.77
CA GLU A 224 12.63 -14.56 0.58
C GLU A 224 12.45 -13.25 1.34
N LEU A 225 13.35 -12.28 1.17
CA LEU A 225 13.20 -10.94 1.74
C LEU A 225 11.87 -10.31 1.31
N TRP A 226 11.60 -10.26 0.01
CA TRP A 226 10.38 -9.65 -0.52
C TRP A 226 9.11 -10.45 -0.16
N ALA A 227 9.18 -11.78 -0.18
CA ALA A 227 8.07 -12.62 0.25
C ALA A 227 7.77 -12.45 1.75
N ASN A 228 8.80 -12.35 2.59
CA ASN A 228 8.67 -12.10 4.02
C ASN A 228 8.08 -10.71 4.29
N LEU A 229 8.55 -9.69 3.58
CA LEU A 229 8.00 -8.32 3.69
C LEU A 229 6.49 -8.31 3.43
N LEU A 230 6.03 -9.00 2.38
CA LEU A 230 4.61 -9.12 2.08
C LEU A 230 3.83 -9.86 3.17
N SER A 231 4.37 -11.00 3.63
CA SER A 231 3.75 -11.82 4.67
C SER A 231 3.62 -11.05 5.99
N GLU A 232 4.70 -10.42 6.44
CA GLU A 232 4.73 -9.69 7.71
C GLU A 232 3.89 -8.41 7.66
N THR A 233 3.87 -7.72 6.51
CA THR A 233 3.18 -6.43 6.39
C THR A 233 1.69 -6.60 6.11
N LEU A 234 1.33 -7.38 5.09
CA LEU A 234 -0.05 -7.49 4.59
C LEU A 234 -0.71 -8.85 4.90
N TRP A 235 0.00 -9.75 5.58
CA TRP A 235 -0.44 -11.12 5.84
C TRP A 235 -0.79 -11.89 4.56
N TYR A 236 -0.17 -11.57 3.43
CA TYR A 236 -0.33 -12.32 2.18
C TYR A 236 0.91 -13.18 1.92
N ASP A 237 0.67 -14.40 1.46
CA ASP A 237 1.74 -15.25 0.94
C ASP A 237 1.90 -15.04 -0.57
N VAL A 238 3.15 -15.01 -1.03
CA VAL A 238 3.46 -15.10 -2.47
C VAL A 238 3.05 -16.48 -2.99
N ASP A 239 2.37 -16.55 -4.13
CA ASP A 239 2.07 -17.83 -4.79
C ASP A 239 3.37 -18.43 -5.36
N ARG A 240 3.91 -19.42 -4.64
CA ARG A 240 5.15 -20.14 -4.97
C ARG A 240 4.96 -21.22 -6.03
N THR A 241 3.79 -21.33 -6.65
CA THR A 241 3.57 -22.27 -7.75
C THR A 241 4.44 -21.89 -8.95
N PRO A 242 5.21 -22.83 -9.54
CA PRO A 242 6.02 -22.55 -10.72
C PRO A 242 5.20 -21.90 -11.85
N GLY A 243 5.74 -20.83 -12.42
CA GLY A 243 5.10 -20.07 -13.49
C GLY A 243 4.14 -18.97 -13.02
N LYS A 244 3.74 -18.92 -11.74
CA LYS A 244 2.93 -17.81 -11.21
C LYS A 244 3.78 -16.56 -10.99
N ARG A 245 3.14 -15.39 -11.13
CA ARG A 245 3.76 -14.08 -10.98
C ARG A 245 3.12 -13.33 -9.84
N SER A 246 3.96 -12.76 -9.00
CA SER A 246 3.56 -11.80 -7.99
C SER A 246 4.40 -10.53 -8.16
N ILE A 247 3.76 -9.40 -7.95
CA ILE A 247 4.38 -8.09 -8.07
C ILE A 247 4.18 -7.35 -6.75
N ILE A 248 5.25 -6.77 -6.24
CA ILE A 248 5.20 -5.90 -5.05
C ILE A 248 5.63 -4.51 -5.51
N GLY A 249 4.71 -3.56 -5.43
CA GLY A 249 5.01 -2.14 -5.49
C GLY A 249 5.42 -1.67 -4.10
N LEU A 250 6.57 -1.02 -4.01
CA LEU A 250 7.00 -0.33 -2.81
C LEU A 250 7.05 1.16 -3.12
N ARG A 251 6.08 1.87 -2.57
CA ARG A 251 5.95 3.31 -2.71
C ARG A 251 6.89 4.04 -1.76
N GLY A 252 7.52 5.11 -2.24
CA GLY A 252 8.40 5.97 -1.47
C GLY A 252 9.78 5.37 -1.22
N ALA A 253 10.20 4.34 -1.95
CA ALA A 253 11.55 3.78 -1.87
C ALA A 253 12.09 3.33 -3.23
N PHE A 254 13.37 3.63 -3.48
CA PHE A 254 14.07 3.25 -4.71
C PHE A 254 14.49 1.77 -4.73
N PRO A 255 14.70 1.18 -5.92
CA PRO A 255 15.07 -0.23 -6.03
C PRO A 255 16.29 -0.62 -5.19
N GLY A 256 16.13 -1.64 -4.33
CA GLY A 256 17.18 -2.12 -3.43
C GLY A 256 17.34 -1.33 -2.13
N SER A 257 16.62 -0.23 -1.95
CA SER A 257 16.51 0.51 -0.70
C SER A 257 15.12 0.33 -0.09
N PHE A 258 15.04 0.43 1.23
CA PHE A 258 13.79 0.48 1.99
C PHE A 258 13.64 1.76 2.81
N GLU A 259 14.59 2.69 2.65
CA GLU A 259 14.49 4.02 3.25
C GLU A 259 13.46 4.85 2.51
N TRP A 260 12.53 5.44 3.26
CA TRP A 260 11.55 6.36 2.72
C TRP A 260 12.22 7.67 2.29
N HIS A 261 12.01 8.08 1.03
CA HIS A 261 12.69 9.24 0.46
C HIS A 261 11.81 10.49 0.25
N GLY A 262 10.61 10.52 0.83
CA GLY A 262 9.69 11.63 0.65
C GLY A 262 8.56 11.36 -0.33
N ASN A 263 8.69 10.37 -1.23
CA ASN A 263 7.71 10.05 -2.27
C ASN A 263 7.29 11.29 -3.07
N THR A 264 8.24 11.90 -3.78
CA THR A 264 7.97 13.18 -4.44
C THR A 264 7.05 12.93 -5.64
N PRO A 265 5.90 13.62 -5.74
CA PRO A 265 4.98 13.37 -6.84
C PRO A 265 5.57 13.71 -8.20
N ASN A 266 5.11 13.01 -9.26
CA ASN A 266 5.59 13.17 -10.64
C ASN A 266 7.00 12.61 -10.91
N TRP A 267 7.51 11.72 -10.07
CA TRP A 267 8.82 11.08 -10.21
C TRP A 267 8.72 9.55 -10.31
N PHE A 268 9.80 8.94 -10.80
CA PHE A 268 9.98 7.48 -10.84
C PHE A 268 10.83 7.02 -9.66
N ASP A 269 10.38 7.38 -8.46
CA ASP A 269 11.09 7.17 -7.22
C ASP A 269 10.58 5.96 -6.42
N ASP A 270 9.61 5.21 -6.96
CA ASP A 270 9.13 3.97 -6.37
C ASP A 270 9.85 2.74 -6.90
N THR A 271 9.58 1.59 -6.28
CA THR A 271 10.06 0.28 -6.74
C THR A 271 8.91 -0.61 -7.16
N LEU A 272 9.04 -1.25 -8.32
CA LEU A 272 8.23 -2.39 -8.70
C LEU A 272 9.09 -3.66 -8.70
N VAL A 273 8.68 -4.67 -7.93
CA VAL A 273 9.39 -5.94 -7.79
C VAL A 273 8.58 -7.04 -8.44
N LEU A 274 9.17 -7.74 -9.42
CA LEU A 274 8.59 -8.94 -10.02
C LEU A 274 9.21 -10.19 -9.41
N LEU A 275 8.36 -11.07 -8.85
CA LEU A 275 8.71 -12.33 -8.22
C LEU A 275 8.10 -13.52 -8.97
N TRP A 276 8.89 -14.57 -9.19
CA TRP A 276 8.37 -15.87 -9.64
C TRP A 276 9.30 -17.04 -9.33
N ILE A 277 8.75 -18.25 -9.40
CA ILE A 277 9.52 -19.49 -9.42
C ILE A 277 9.38 -20.08 -10.82
N ASP A 278 10.49 -20.47 -11.45
CA ASP A 278 10.44 -21.10 -12.77
C ASP A 278 10.16 -22.61 -12.69
N ASN A 279 10.03 -23.26 -13.85
CA ASN A 279 9.73 -24.69 -13.94
C ASN A 279 10.85 -25.60 -13.39
N ASN A 280 12.05 -25.07 -13.16
CA ASN A 280 13.15 -25.78 -12.52
C ASN A 280 13.21 -25.52 -11.01
N GLY A 281 12.26 -24.76 -10.46
CA GLY A 281 12.22 -24.39 -9.04
C GLY A 281 13.17 -23.24 -8.67
N ILE A 282 13.75 -22.54 -9.66
CA ILE A 282 14.65 -21.41 -9.40
C ILE A 282 13.80 -20.18 -9.12
N LYS A 283 14.11 -19.46 -8.05
CA LYS A 283 13.43 -18.21 -7.67
C LYS A 283 14.02 -17.04 -8.44
N HIS A 284 13.16 -16.12 -8.81
CA HIS A 284 13.53 -14.94 -9.57
C HIS A 284 12.99 -13.66 -8.96
N VAL A 285 13.82 -12.62 -9.02
CA VAL A 285 13.54 -11.26 -8.53
C VAL A 285 14.07 -10.27 -9.56
N ARG A 286 13.23 -9.35 -10.01
CA ARG A 286 13.61 -8.18 -10.82
C ARG A 286 13.01 -6.94 -10.18
N GLU A 287 13.79 -5.87 -10.12
CA GLU A 287 13.35 -4.61 -9.50
C GLU A 287 13.50 -3.48 -10.51
N PHE A 288 12.42 -2.73 -10.71
CA PHE A 288 12.35 -1.63 -11.67
C PHE A 288 12.01 -0.35 -10.93
N PRO A 289 12.61 0.79 -11.31
CA PRO A 289 12.06 2.07 -10.92
C PRO A 289 10.66 2.20 -11.52
N VAL A 290 9.74 2.77 -10.76
CA VAL A 290 8.35 2.95 -11.18
C VAL A 290 7.83 4.26 -10.59
N ASN A 291 6.73 4.75 -11.13
CA ASN A 291 5.86 5.70 -10.44
C ASN A 291 4.58 4.98 -10.04
N THR A 292 4.15 5.09 -8.79
CA THR A 292 2.91 4.50 -8.27
C THR A 292 1.80 5.52 -8.02
N ASP A 293 2.06 6.78 -8.37
CA ASP A 293 1.17 7.92 -8.14
C ASP A 293 0.72 8.59 -9.44
N THR A 294 0.17 9.80 -9.34
CA THR A 294 -0.23 10.61 -10.49
C THR A 294 0.98 11.40 -11.02
N GLY A 295 1.01 11.59 -12.34
CA GLY A 295 1.91 12.57 -12.96
C GLY A 295 1.37 14.00 -12.83
N ALA A 296 2.20 15.00 -13.13
CA ALA A 296 1.86 16.42 -12.92
C ALA A 296 0.93 17.03 -13.99
N ARG A 297 0.36 16.23 -14.90
CA ARG A 297 -0.56 16.74 -15.93
C ARG A 297 -1.98 16.81 -15.39
N ASP A 298 -2.70 17.90 -15.70
CA ASP A 298 -4.14 17.97 -15.48
C ASP A 298 -4.87 17.04 -16.47
N PHE A 299 -5.45 15.97 -15.95
CA PHE A 299 -6.21 15.00 -16.72
C PHE A 299 -7.72 15.27 -16.74
N GLY A 300 -8.17 16.27 -15.98
CA GLY A 300 -9.59 16.56 -15.75
C GLY A 300 -10.08 16.10 -14.38
N TYR A 301 -11.29 16.56 -13.99
CA TYR A 301 -11.92 16.18 -12.74
C TYR A 301 -12.28 14.69 -12.75
N HIS A 302 -11.89 13.95 -11.70
CA HIS A 302 -12.03 12.49 -11.60
C HIS A 302 -11.24 11.67 -12.63
N GLN A 303 -10.20 12.26 -13.22
CA GLN A 303 -9.38 11.60 -14.24
C GLN A 303 -7.98 11.27 -13.74
N SER A 304 -7.61 11.72 -12.53
CA SER A 304 -6.30 11.52 -11.92
C SER A 304 -6.49 10.93 -10.52
N SER A 305 -6.04 9.70 -10.29
CA SER A 305 -6.23 9.06 -8.99
C SER A 305 -5.16 8.05 -8.67
N SER A 306 -4.72 7.96 -7.42
CA SER A 306 -3.71 6.99 -6.99
C SER A 306 -4.35 5.76 -6.33
N LEU A 307 -3.70 4.60 -6.50
CA LEU A 307 -4.02 3.42 -5.70
C LEU A 307 -3.63 3.67 -4.25
N LYS A 308 -4.49 3.27 -3.31
CA LYS A 308 -4.16 3.31 -1.88
C LYS A 308 -3.11 2.24 -1.54
N PRO A 309 -2.09 2.54 -0.74
CA PRO A 309 -1.08 1.56 -0.36
C PRO A 309 -1.63 0.62 0.71
N ASN A 310 -0.80 -0.36 1.05
CA ASN A 310 -0.98 -1.42 2.04
C ASN A 310 -2.12 -2.38 1.72
N ARG A 311 -2.21 -2.78 0.45
CA ARG A 311 -3.35 -3.50 -0.12
C ARG A 311 -2.94 -4.47 -1.21
N TYR A 312 -3.83 -5.42 -1.45
CA TYR A 312 -3.79 -6.34 -2.59
C TYR A 312 -4.69 -5.84 -3.71
N TYR A 313 -4.20 -5.93 -4.94
CA TYR A 313 -4.88 -5.58 -6.17
C TYR A 313 -4.72 -6.74 -7.18
N PRO A 314 -5.82 -7.41 -7.60
CA PRO A 314 -5.72 -8.46 -8.59
C PRO A 314 -5.52 -7.85 -9.97
N TYR A 315 -4.43 -8.23 -10.64
CA TYR A 315 -4.14 -7.84 -12.02
C TYR A 315 -4.29 -9.05 -12.95
N THR A 316 -4.43 -8.76 -14.24
CA THR A 316 -4.37 -9.76 -15.30
C THR A 316 -3.45 -9.27 -16.42
N ASN A 317 -2.78 -10.21 -17.08
CA ASN A 317 -2.13 -9.94 -18.37
C ASN A 317 -3.21 -9.49 -19.36
N GLY A 318 -3.11 -8.26 -19.85
CA GLY A 318 -4.16 -7.63 -20.63
C GLY A 318 -3.63 -6.63 -21.65
N TRP A 319 -4.39 -5.57 -21.82
CA TRP A 319 -4.11 -4.54 -22.81
C TRP A 319 -4.11 -3.18 -22.14
N HIS A 320 -3.13 -2.36 -22.50
CA HIS A 320 -3.20 -0.92 -22.35
C HIS A 320 -3.35 -0.33 -23.75
N ARG A 321 -4.58 0.09 -24.06
CA ARG A 321 -4.98 0.58 -25.39
C ARG A 321 -4.65 -0.40 -26.52
N SER A 322 -3.50 -0.25 -27.17
CA SER A 322 -3.07 -0.97 -28.36
C SER A 322 -1.90 -1.94 -28.12
N TYR A 323 -1.34 -1.99 -26.90
CA TYR A 323 -0.23 -2.87 -26.56
C TYR A 323 -0.50 -3.67 -25.28
N ASN A 324 0.26 -4.73 -25.07
CA ASN A 324 0.08 -5.62 -23.92
C ASN A 324 0.66 -4.99 -22.65
N ALA A 325 -0.10 -5.07 -21.56
CA ALA A 325 0.23 -4.50 -20.25
C ALA A 325 -0.43 -5.33 -19.14
N LEU A 326 -0.17 -5.02 -17.87
CA LEU A 326 -0.92 -5.64 -16.78
C LEU A 326 -2.07 -4.72 -16.40
N ARG A 327 -3.31 -5.21 -16.47
CA ARG A 327 -4.49 -4.41 -16.13
C ARG A 327 -5.06 -4.85 -14.80
N MET A 328 -5.63 -3.91 -14.04
CA MET A 328 -6.48 -4.25 -12.90
C MET A 328 -7.64 -5.15 -13.37
N GLU A 329 -7.87 -6.26 -12.65
CA GLU A 329 -8.97 -7.18 -12.91
C GLU A 329 -10.31 -6.63 -12.41
N LEU A 330 -10.27 -5.88 -11.31
CA LEU A 330 -11.46 -5.27 -10.71
C LEU A 330 -12.02 -4.18 -11.62
N GLY A 331 -13.33 -4.25 -11.88
CA GLY A 331 -14.05 -3.19 -12.59
C GLY A 331 -14.19 -1.90 -11.79
N SER A 332 -14.07 -1.99 -10.46
CA SER A 332 -14.15 -0.86 -9.55
C SER A 332 -13.41 -1.16 -8.25
N TYR A 333 -12.70 -0.17 -7.72
CA TYR A 333 -11.89 -0.30 -6.51
C TYR A 333 -11.63 1.10 -5.92
N PRO A 334 -11.35 1.19 -4.61
CA PRO A 334 -11.08 2.47 -3.98
C PRO A 334 -9.78 3.10 -4.49
N VAL A 335 -9.86 4.38 -4.77
CA VAL A 335 -8.74 5.25 -5.13
C VAL A 335 -8.91 6.58 -4.39
N ARG A 336 -7.83 7.33 -4.29
CA ARG A 336 -7.87 8.74 -3.90
C ARG A 336 -7.74 9.58 -5.15
N ASP A 337 -8.64 10.53 -5.35
CA ASP A 337 -8.57 11.47 -6.47
C ASP A 337 -7.72 12.70 -6.11
N ASP A 338 -6.83 13.08 -7.02
CA ASP A 338 -6.08 14.36 -7.01
C ASP A 338 -6.91 15.37 -7.82
N SER A 339 -8.04 15.75 -7.24
CA SER A 339 -9.08 16.57 -7.89
C SER A 339 -8.69 18.04 -7.95
N ASN A 340 -7.90 18.51 -6.98
CA ASN A 340 -7.32 19.86 -7.02
C ASN A 340 -6.16 19.97 -8.04
N LYS A 341 -5.67 18.82 -8.57
CA LYS A 341 -4.65 18.68 -9.63
C LYS A 341 -3.35 19.37 -9.30
N ASN A 342 -3.02 19.43 -8.02
CA ASN A 342 -1.76 20.01 -7.59
C ASN A 342 -0.64 18.96 -7.64
N GLY A 343 -0.96 17.72 -8.03
CA GLY A 343 -0.01 16.61 -8.01
C GLY A 343 0.28 16.16 -6.59
N HIS A 344 -0.55 16.51 -5.61
CA HIS A 344 -0.33 16.21 -4.21
C HIS A 344 -1.40 15.24 -3.76
N TRP A 345 -0.97 14.00 -3.59
CA TRP A 345 -1.76 13.00 -2.93
C TRP A 345 -1.55 13.16 -1.42
N ASP A 346 -2.57 13.55 -0.67
CA ASP A 346 -2.46 13.81 0.78
C ASP A 346 -2.47 12.53 1.65
N ASP A 347 -3.11 11.47 1.15
CA ASP A 347 -3.14 10.13 1.75
C ASP A 347 -1.80 9.37 1.61
N ASP A 348 -0.85 9.92 0.86
CA ASP A 348 0.53 9.46 0.83
C ASP A 348 1.34 10.01 2.00
N ARG A 349 0.76 10.83 2.88
CA ARG A 349 1.37 11.29 4.14
C ARG A 349 2.75 11.92 3.97
N ASN A 350 3.10 12.39 2.77
CA ASN A 350 4.41 12.96 2.52
C ASN A 350 4.55 14.38 3.11
N GLY A 351 3.42 14.98 3.53
CA GLY A 351 3.37 16.29 4.16
C GLY A 351 3.61 17.45 3.19
N TRP A 352 3.57 17.21 1.87
CA TRP A 352 3.96 18.22 0.89
C TRP A 352 2.92 19.32 0.73
N LEU A 353 1.60 19.05 0.83
CA LEU A 353 0.53 20.06 0.88
C LEU A 353 -0.76 19.50 1.50
N ASN A 354 -1.64 20.39 1.95
CA ASN A 354 -3.03 20.06 2.29
C ASN A 354 -3.78 19.75 0.97
N GLY A 355 -4.27 18.51 0.80
CA GLY A 355 -5.08 18.10 -0.36
C GLY A 355 -6.35 18.93 -0.54
N GLY A 356 -6.70 19.75 0.44
CA GLY A 356 -7.84 20.64 0.37
C GLY A 356 -9.16 19.86 0.33
N ALA A 357 -10.27 20.56 0.15
CA ALA A 357 -11.59 19.95 0.18
C ALA A 357 -11.94 19.18 -1.10
N ASP A 358 -11.16 19.36 -2.17
CA ASP A 358 -11.49 18.79 -3.49
C ASP A 358 -10.95 17.36 -3.63
N ASP A 359 -9.83 17.02 -3.00
CA ASP A 359 -9.29 15.65 -3.00
C ASP A 359 -10.17 14.75 -2.13
N HIS A 360 -10.57 13.61 -2.69
CA HIS A 360 -11.52 12.74 -2.03
C HIS A 360 -11.38 11.28 -2.45
N ASP A 361 -11.90 10.40 -1.60
CA ASP A 361 -12.00 8.98 -1.90
C ASP A 361 -13.14 8.73 -2.87
N ARG A 362 -12.86 7.91 -3.89
CA ARG A 362 -13.90 7.42 -4.80
C ARG A 362 -13.59 6.02 -5.29
N LEU A 363 -14.50 5.52 -6.11
CA LEU A 363 -14.29 4.31 -6.88
C LEU A 363 -13.57 4.64 -8.20
N GLY A 364 -12.39 4.07 -8.36
CA GLY A 364 -11.55 4.11 -9.55
C GLY A 364 -11.80 2.94 -10.48
N SER A 365 -11.21 3.03 -11.67
CA SER A 365 -11.17 1.97 -12.68
C SER A 365 -9.93 2.15 -13.56
N GLY A 366 -9.61 1.20 -14.44
CA GLY A 366 -8.67 1.42 -15.55
C GLY A 366 -7.18 1.55 -15.22
N HIS A 367 -6.77 1.46 -13.95
CA HIS A 367 -5.36 1.48 -13.57
C HIS A 367 -4.68 0.21 -14.10
N ASN A 368 -3.44 0.38 -14.51
CA ASN A 368 -2.63 -0.67 -15.12
C ASN A 368 -1.15 -0.42 -14.82
N ILE A 369 -0.33 -1.45 -15.04
CA ILE A 369 1.14 -1.33 -15.05
C ILE A 369 1.55 -1.29 -16.51
N HIS A 370 2.14 -0.18 -16.96
CA HIS A 370 2.52 0.03 -18.36
C HIS A 370 3.83 0.83 -18.52
N MET A 371 4.20 1.08 -19.77
CA MET A 371 5.41 1.80 -20.15
C MET A 371 5.20 3.32 -20.19
N GLY A 372 6.19 4.06 -19.72
CA GLY A 372 6.38 5.48 -20.02
C GLY A 372 7.63 5.68 -20.88
N SER A 373 7.49 6.31 -22.05
CA SER A 373 8.65 6.65 -22.89
C SER A 373 9.28 7.94 -22.39
N VAL A 374 10.33 7.79 -21.58
CA VAL A 374 11.06 8.90 -20.97
C VAL A 374 12.56 8.62 -21.02
N ASP A 375 13.34 9.67 -21.25
CA ASP A 375 14.79 9.61 -21.35
C ASP A 375 15.47 10.46 -20.30
N GLY A 376 16.50 9.90 -19.67
CA GLY A 376 17.37 10.63 -18.75
C GLY A 376 17.76 9.83 -17.52
N ALA A 377 18.52 10.48 -16.64
CA ALA A 377 18.81 9.91 -15.32
C ALA A 377 17.52 9.84 -14.49
N LEU A 378 17.42 8.86 -13.59
CA LEU A 378 16.24 8.67 -12.74
C LEU A 378 15.90 9.93 -11.92
N ALA A 379 16.93 10.67 -11.49
CA ALA A 379 16.82 11.93 -10.78
C ALA A 379 16.41 13.15 -11.66
N GLU A 380 16.15 12.96 -12.95
CA GLU A 380 15.87 14.04 -13.89
C GLU A 380 14.58 13.81 -14.67
N ILE A 381 14.18 12.55 -14.85
CA ILE A 381 12.94 12.21 -15.57
C ILE A 381 11.69 12.49 -14.74
N ARG A 382 10.59 12.74 -15.44
CA ARG A 382 9.28 13.06 -14.86
C ARG A 382 8.20 12.23 -15.54
N VAL A 383 7.17 11.91 -14.77
CA VAL A 383 6.05 11.09 -15.23
C VAL A 383 5.14 11.89 -16.17
N ASN A 384 4.87 13.15 -15.84
CA ASN A 384 4.03 14.09 -16.57
C ASN A 384 2.72 13.45 -17.07
N SER A 385 2.53 13.40 -18.39
CA SER A 385 1.33 12.83 -19.00
C SER A 385 1.30 11.31 -19.06
N TRP A 386 2.34 10.62 -18.60
CA TRP A 386 2.45 9.17 -18.71
C TRP A 386 1.65 8.40 -17.66
N SER A 387 1.23 9.05 -16.58
CA SER A 387 0.38 8.42 -15.56
C SER A 387 -0.70 9.38 -15.10
N ALA A 388 -1.96 8.95 -15.16
CA ALA A 388 -3.06 9.54 -14.41
C ALA A 388 -3.37 8.75 -13.13
N GLY A 389 -2.40 7.98 -12.62
CA GLY A 389 -2.60 7.02 -11.52
C GLY A 389 -2.12 5.60 -11.78
N CYS A 390 -1.76 5.29 -13.03
CA CYS A 390 -1.20 4.01 -13.41
C CYS A 390 0.20 3.81 -12.84
N GLN A 391 0.64 2.56 -12.76
CA GLN A 391 2.00 2.24 -12.40
C GLN A 391 2.87 2.29 -13.66
N VAL A 392 3.80 3.22 -13.72
CA VAL A 392 4.55 3.47 -14.97
C VAL A 392 6.02 3.13 -14.80
N ILE A 393 6.50 2.21 -15.65
CA ILE A 393 7.92 1.86 -15.74
C ILE A 393 8.56 2.75 -16.83
N PRO A 394 9.65 3.48 -16.51
CA PRO A 394 10.29 4.39 -17.47
C PRO A 394 11.22 3.63 -18.43
N GLY A 395 11.13 3.94 -19.72
CA GLY A 395 12.03 3.44 -20.76
C GLY A 395 11.65 2.09 -21.35
N SER A 396 11.90 1.95 -22.65
CA SER A 396 11.55 0.79 -23.47
C SER A 396 12.28 -0.48 -23.04
N GLU A 397 13.57 -0.39 -22.76
CA GLU A 397 14.38 -1.54 -22.32
C GLU A 397 13.90 -2.09 -20.96
N ASN A 398 13.56 -1.21 -20.01
CA ASN A 398 12.98 -1.60 -18.72
C ASN A 398 11.62 -2.27 -18.91
N TRP A 399 10.77 -1.70 -19.76
CA TRP A 399 9.46 -2.26 -20.05
C TRP A 399 9.55 -3.63 -20.72
N ILE A 400 10.40 -3.77 -21.74
CA ILE A 400 10.63 -5.03 -22.45
C ILE A 400 11.07 -6.12 -21.48
N GLU A 401 12.01 -5.81 -20.59
CA GLU A 401 12.52 -6.77 -19.61
C GLU A 401 11.44 -7.14 -18.57
N PHE A 402 10.70 -6.15 -18.06
CA PHE A 402 9.58 -6.42 -17.16
C PHE A 402 8.51 -7.29 -17.80
N ILE A 403 7.93 -6.85 -18.92
CA ILE A 403 6.74 -7.50 -19.50
C ILE A 403 7.08 -8.87 -20.09
N ARG A 404 8.30 -9.09 -20.59
CA ARG A 404 8.74 -10.41 -21.04
C ARG A 404 8.73 -11.44 -19.91
N ASN A 405 9.09 -11.02 -18.70
CA ASN A 405 9.13 -11.91 -17.54
C ASN A 405 7.77 -12.01 -16.85
N ALA A 406 7.02 -10.91 -16.75
CA ALA A 406 5.71 -10.86 -16.10
C ALA A 406 4.61 -11.54 -16.93
N TRP A 407 4.67 -11.47 -18.26
CA TRP A 407 3.62 -12.00 -19.12
C TRP A 407 3.73 -13.51 -19.30
N THR A 408 2.64 -14.22 -18.99
CA THR A 408 2.53 -15.67 -19.17
C THR A 408 1.58 -16.00 -20.32
N ASP A 409 0.31 -15.64 -20.21
CA ASP A 409 -0.70 -15.70 -21.27
C ASP A 409 -1.74 -14.58 -21.07
N ILE A 410 -2.49 -14.23 -22.11
CA ILE A 410 -3.57 -13.24 -22.02
C ILE A 410 -4.64 -13.71 -21.01
N GLY A 411 -5.00 -12.84 -20.08
CA GLY A 411 -5.99 -13.11 -19.03
C GLY A 411 -5.43 -13.88 -17.83
N ASP A 412 -4.19 -14.36 -17.87
CA ASP A 412 -3.57 -14.94 -16.68
C ASP A 412 -3.48 -13.91 -15.56
N ARG A 413 -3.83 -14.35 -14.36
CA ARG A 413 -3.78 -13.53 -13.14
C ARG A 413 -2.34 -13.27 -12.71
N VAL A 414 -2.11 -12.03 -12.30
CA VAL A 414 -0.89 -11.55 -11.66
C VAL A 414 -1.29 -10.90 -10.34
N ASP A 415 -0.72 -11.35 -9.24
CA ASP A 415 -1.01 -10.75 -7.94
C ASP A 415 -0.18 -9.49 -7.76
N TYR A 416 -0.83 -8.33 -7.59
CA TYR A 416 -0.14 -7.06 -7.31
C TYR A 416 -0.42 -6.62 -5.88
N TYR A 417 0.62 -6.27 -5.15
CA TYR A 417 0.55 -5.74 -3.80
C TYR A 417 1.22 -4.37 -3.80
N LEU A 418 0.60 -3.37 -3.19
CA LEU A 418 1.20 -2.06 -3.02
C LEU A 418 1.42 -1.81 -1.54
N ILE A 419 2.65 -1.49 -1.16
CA ILE A 419 3.07 -1.23 0.21
C ILE A 419 3.70 0.15 0.25
N ASP A 420 3.40 0.91 1.30
CA ASP A 420 4.12 2.14 1.60
C ASP A 420 5.39 1.84 2.39
N ALA A 421 6.53 2.40 2.00
CA ALA A 421 7.81 2.13 2.67
C ALA A 421 7.80 2.46 4.17
N ARG A 422 6.98 3.42 4.62
CA ARG A 422 6.85 3.74 6.07
C ARG A 422 6.06 2.70 6.84
N ASP A 423 5.24 1.90 6.16
CA ASP A 423 4.31 0.96 6.79
C ASP A 423 4.78 -0.49 6.72
N ILE A 424 5.99 -0.73 6.21
CA ILE A 424 6.61 -2.04 6.28
C ILE A 424 6.64 -2.46 7.75
N ALA A 425 6.05 -3.62 8.05
CA ALA A 425 6.00 -4.12 9.41
C ALA A 425 7.43 -4.28 9.95
N PRO A 426 7.76 -3.74 11.14
CA PRO A 426 9.10 -3.88 11.69
C PRO A 426 9.52 -5.34 11.94
N SER A 427 8.55 -6.25 12.10
CA SER A 427 8.77 -7.69 12.18
C SER A 427 9.41 -8.28 10.91
N ALA A 428 9.26 -7.63 9.75
CA ALA A 428 9.94 -8.01 8.51
C ALA A 428 11.46 -7.91 8.61
N TRP A 429 11.96 -7.06 9.52
CA TRP A 429 13.38 -6.81 9.74
C TRP A 429 13.89 -7.53 10.98
N GLN A 430 13.10 -7.46 12.06
CA GLN A 430 13.44 -8.06 13.33
C GLN A 430 12.16 -8.58 13.98
N PRO A 431 11.99 -9.91 14.13
CA PRO A 431 10.80 -10.49 14.73
C PRO A 431 10.50 -9.90 16.10
N CYS A 432 9.22 -9.68 16.36
CA CYS A 432 8.75 -9.33 17.69
C CYS A 432 8.80 -10.58 18.57
N ALA A 433 9.58 -10.52 19.66
CA ALA A 433 9.62 -11.63 20.62
C ALA A 433 8.24 -11.84 21.29
N GLN A 434 7.52 -10.74 21.49
CA GLN A 434 6.14 -10.70 21.97
C GLN A 434 5.51 -9.39 21.48
N SER A 435 4.22 -9.41 21.14
CA SER A 435 3.47 -8.16 20.90
C SER A 435 3.40 -7.37 22.21
N ASP A 436 3.85 -6.12 22.20
CA ASP A 436 3.83 -5.22 23.35
C ASP A 436 2.84 -4.06 23.18
N GLY A 437 2.12 -4.01 22.05
CA GLY A 437 1.17 -2.95 21.76
C GLY A 437 1.83 -1.67 21.30
N SER A 438 3.09 -1.70 20.87
CA SER A 438 3.75 -0.57 20.21
C SER A 438 3.52 -0.57 18.69
N TYR A 439 3.77 0.56 18.02
CA TYR A 439 3.82 0.60 16.55
C TYR A 439 4.87 -0.35 15.97
N ARG A 440 5.90 -0.71 16.75
CA ARG A 440 6.91 -1.69 16.36
C ARG A 440 6.39 -3.12 16.44
N CYS A 441 5.69 -3.44 17.52
CA CYS A 441 5.19 -4.78 17.82
C CYS A 441 3.72 -4.74 18.26
N PRO A 442 2.80 -4.36 17.33
CA PRO A 442 1.40 -4.18 17.65
C PRO A 442 0.73 -5.51 18.01
N HIS A 443 -0.39 -5.44 18.72
CA HIS A 443 -1.23 -6.60 18.94
C HIS A 443 -1.99 -6.98 17.67
N GLU A 444 -1.84 -8.21 17.19
CA GLU A 444 -2.51 -8.66 15.96
C GLU A 444 -3.97 -9.05 16.23
N ILE A 445 -4.88 -8.54 15.40
CA ILE A 445 -6.28 -8.96 15.36
C ILE A 445 -6.47 -9.81 14.09
N THR A 446 -6.39 -11.13 14.26
CA THR A 446 -6.43 -12.11 13.16
C THR A 446 -7.79 -12.80 13.00
N GLU A 447 -8.69 -12.65 13.98
CA GLU A 447 -10.01 -13.28 14.00
C GLU A 447 -11.09 -12.32 14.52
N PHE A 448 -12.33 -12.46 14.03
CA PHE A 448 -13.48 -11.66 14.44
C PHE A 448 -14.66 -12.56 14.85
N PRO A 449 -15.43 -12.22 15.91
CA PRO A 449 -15.25 -11.06 16.79
C PRO A 449 -13.96 -11.17 17.63
N PHE A 450 -13.30 -10.04 17.83
CA PHE A 450 -12.12 -9.92 18.68
C PHE A 450 -12.49 -9.24 20.00
N ARG A 451 -11.92 -9.73 21.10
CA ARG A 451 -12.03 -9.10 22.42
C ARG A 451 -10.70 -9.15 23.13
N ALA A 452 -10.29 -8.04 23.75
CA ALA A 452 -9.09 -7.97 24.56
C ALA A 452 -9.28 -6.99 25.72
N ALA A 453 -8.57 -7.21 26.82
CA ALA A 453 -8.39 -6.21 27.86
C ALA A 453 -7.02 -5.55 27.67
N GLY A 454 -6.96 -4.23 27.81
CA GLY A 454 -5.73 -3.44 27.70
C GLY A 454 -5.65 -2.39 28.81
N ASN A 455 -4.51 -1.70 28.90
CA ASN A 455 -4.32 -0.62 29.84
C ASN A 455 -3.28 0.38 29.33
N THR A 456 -3.71 1.58 28.94
CA THR A 456 -2.80 2.61 28.43
C THR A 456 -1.81 3.07 29.49
N ALA A 457 -2.15 2.99 30.79
CA ALA A 457 -1.24 3.33 31.90
C ALA A 457 0.05 2.48 31.91
N LEU A 458 -0.06 1.23 31.43
CA LEU A 458 1.05 0.27 31.40
C LEU A 458 1.87 0.35 30.11
N SER A 459 1.39 1.06 29.09
CA SER A 459 2.14 1.25 27.87
C SER A 459 3.39 2.12 28.10
N THR A 460 4.38 1.92 27.25
CA THR A 460 5.59 2.75 27.17
C THR A 460 5.62 3.61 25.90
N VAL A 461 4.54 3.58 25.12
CA VAL A 461 4.44 4.19 23.81
C VAL A 461 3.60 5.45 23.93
N SER A 462 4.08 6.55 23.36
CA SER A 462 3.44 7.87 23.33
C SER A 462 4.09 8.64 22.17
N THR A 463 3.63 8.30 20.97
CA THR A 463 4.25 8.67 19.69
C THR A 463 3.53 9.84 19.04
N HIS A 464 2.21 9.90 19.21
CA HIS A 464 1.37 10.87 18.55
C HIS A 464 0.55 11.66 19.57
N ASP A 465 0.70 12.98 19.55
CA ASP A 465 -0.08 13.86 20.42
C ASP A 465 -1.40 14.30 19.76
N VAL A 466 -1.47 14.23 18.43
CA VAL A 466 -2.58 14.70 17.60
C VAL A 466 -2.66 13.86 16.32
N TYR A 467 -3.89 13.63 15.85
CA TYR A 467 -4.20 12.90 14.61
C TYR A 467 -4.91 13.83 13.61
N ASN A 468 -4.71 13.66 12.32
CA ASN A 468 -5.30 14.58 11.31
C ASN A 468 -6.84 14.60 11.27
N CYS A 469 -7.49 13.62 11.90
CA CYS A 469 -8.94 13.52 12.02
C CYS A 469 -9.52 14.28 13.25
N SER A 470 -8.68 14.92 14.09
CA SER A 470 -9.12 15.60 15.32
C SER A 470 -8.06 16.53 15.93
N ASP A 471 -8.48 17.68 16.48
CA ASP A 471 -7.60 18.57 17.26
C ASP A 471 -7.50 18.17 18.76
N ALA A 472 -8.04 17.00 19.14
CA ALA A 472 -7.96 16.52 20.51
C ALA A 472 -6.49 16.28 20.93
N ASN A 473 -6.20 16.56 22.21
CA ASN A 473 -4.89 16.30 22.79
C ASN A 473 -4.81 14.83 23.22
N GLU A 474 -4.15 14.03 22.41
CA GLU A 474 -3.90 12.61 22.61
C GLU A 474 -2.45 12.37 23.08
N GLY A 475 -1.78 13.36 23.68
CA GLY A 475 -0.38 13.27 24.11
C GLY A 475 -0.13 12.31 25.30
N GLY A 476 -1.05 11.40 25.55
CA GLY A 476 -0.91 10.35 26.54
C GLY A 476 -0.28 9.08 25.95
N LYS A 477 -0.53 7.95 26.61
CA LYS A 477 0.05 6.66 26.23
C LYS A 477 -0.87 5.88 25.30
N GLU A 478 -0.28 5.18 24.35
CA GLU A 478 -0.94 4.45 23.27
C GLU A 478 -0.86 2.93 23.44
N VAL A 479 -1.88 2.19 23.00
CA VAL A 479 -1.78 0.75 22.72
C VAL A 479 -2.25 0.51 21.29
N VAL A 480 -1.37 -0.10 20.49
CA VAL A 480 -1.53 -0.30 19.06
C VAL A 480 -1.90 -1.73 18.73
N TYR A 481 -2.93 -1.87 17.92
CA TYR A 481 -3.38 -3.10 17.30
C TYR A 481 -3.22 -3.02 15.78
N VAL A 482 -3.03 -4.15 15.12
CA VAL A 482 -2.98 -4.24 13.65
C VAL A 482 -4.00 -5.26 13.17
N LEU A 483 -4.64 -4.97 12.03
CA LEU A 483 -5.58 -5.86 11.38
C LEU A 483 -5.45 -5.76 9.86
N ASN A 484 -5.64 -6.90 9.19
CA ASN A 484 -5.74 -6.96 7.73
C ASN A 484 -7.13 -7.43 7.31
N ILE A 485 -7.82 -6.56 6.58
CA ILE A 485 -9.15 -6.80 6.04
C ILE A 485 -9.04 -7.33 4.61
N ARG A 486 -9.61 -8.51 4.34
CA ARG A 486 -9.51 -9.17 3.02
C ARG A 486 -10.60 -8.76 2.05
N GLU A 487 -11.76 -8.42 2.58
CA GLU A 487 -12.96 -8.06 1.83
C GLU A 487 -13.53 -6.77 2.43
N GLY A 488 -14.15 -5.92 1.61
CA GLY A 488 -14.77 -4.70 2.14
C GLY A 488 -15.79 -5.06 3.22
N ALA A 489 -15.80 -4.30 4.32
CA ALA A 489 -16.65 -4.57 5.48
C ALA A 489 -16.92 -3.28 6.26
N ARG A 490 -17.88 -3.31 7.17
CA ARG A 490 -18.05 -2.33 8.23
C ARG A 490 -17.34 -2.83 9.49
N LEU A 491 -16.43 -2.04 10.03
CA LEU A 491 -15.84 -2.26 11.35
C LEU A 491 -16.71 -1.60 12.40
N ASP A 492 -17.03 -2.38 13.43
CA ASP A 492 -17.69 -1.95 14.65
C ASP A 492 -16.67 -2.15 15.79
N ILE A 493 -16.08 -1.05 16.25
CA ILE A 493 -15.01 -1.00 17.26
C ILE A 493 -15.57 -0.30 18.49
N GLU A 494 -15.44 -0.92 19.65
CA GLU A 494 -15.91 -0.36 20.92
C GLU A 494 -14.88 -0.59 22.02
N ILE A 495 -14.65 0.41 22.87
CA ILE A 495 -13.99 0.23 24.16
C ILE A 495 -14.93 0.58 25.31
N SER A 496 -14.75 -0.12 26.43
CA SER A 496 -15.40 0.22 27.70
C SER A 496 -14.38 0.33 28.82
N THR A 497 -14.54 1.32 29.70
CA THR A 497 -13.71 1.52 30.88
C THR A 497 -14.51 1.23 32.16
N GLN A 498 -13.85 0.74 33.20
CA GLN A 498 -14.49 0.55 34.52
C GLN A 498 -14.46 1.83 35.36
N ASN A 499 -13.48 2.70 35.12
CA ASN A 499 -13.34 3.99 35.76
C ASN A 499 -13.78 5.10 34.80
N GLU A 500 -14.74 5.93 35.22
CA GLU A 500 -15.21 7.08 34.42
C GLU A 500 -14.16 8.19 34.31
N GLU A 501 -13.14 8.20 35.17
CA GLU A 501 -12.00 9.13 35.07
C GLU A 501 -10.98 8.70 34.03
N THR A 502 -11.04 7.45 33.54
CA THR A 502 -10.19 6.96 32.46
C THR A 502 -10.84 7.30 31.12
N ASP A 503 -10.09 7.95 30.25
CA ASP A 503 -10.56 8.49 28.98
C ASP A 503 -9.60 8.10 27.83
N PRO A 504 -9.59 6.81 27.43
CA PRO A 504 -8.92 6.41 26.23
C PRO A 504 -9.83 6.71 25.04
N ASP A 505 -9.28 7.27 23.98
CA ASP A 505 -9.96 7.45 22.70
C ASP A 505 -9.44 6.43 21.68
N ILE A 506 -10.24 6.16 20.66
CA ILE A 506 -9.92 5.19 19.62
C ILE A 506 -9.63 5.91 18.30
N HIS A 507 -8.56 5.52 17.62
CA HIS A 507 -8.19 5.97 16.28
C HIS A 507 -7.99 4.77 15.35
N LEU A 508 -8.58 4.83 14.15
CA LEU A 508 -8.39 3.85 13.09
C LEU A 508 -7.53 4.50 11.99
N LEU A 509 -6.35 3.93 11.72
CA LEU A 509 -5.38 4.47 10.78
C LEU A 509 -5.21 3.55 9.56
N THR A 510 -4.97 4.12 8.38
CA THR A 510 -4.64 3.40 7.14
C THR A 510 -3.12 3.13 6.98
N GLY A 511 -2.31 3.68 7.88
CA GLY A 511 -0.85 3.61 7.89
C GLY A 511 -0.28 3.94 9.27
N ASN A 512 1.03 3.76 9.43
CA ASN A 512 1.79 3.89 10.67
C ASN A 512 2.20 5.34 10.98
N ASP A 513 1.25 6.27 10.93
CA ASP A 513 1.48 7.70 11.16
C ASP A 513 0.16 8.41 11.54
N SER A 514 0.23 9.49 12.32
CA SER A 514 -0.96 10.20 12.80
C SER A 514 -1.73 10.96 11.72
N GLN A 515 -1.11 11.23 10.57
CA GLN A 515 -1.75 11.76 9.36
C GLN A 515 -2.48 10.68 8.55
N ALA A 516 -2.42 9.41 8.98
CA ALA A 516 -3.15 8.32 8.36
C ALA A 516 -4.51 8.05 9.03
N CYS A 517 -5.02 8.96 9.88
CA CYS A 517 -6.26 8.71 10.61
C CYS A 517 -7.47 8.74 9.66
N LEU A 518 -8.12 7.58 9.56
CA LEU A 518 -9.36 7.39 8.82
C LEU A 518 -10.58 7.76 9.66
N ALA A 519 -10.57 7.39 10.94
CA ALA A 519 -11.69 7.64 11.84
C ALA A 519 -11.22 7.74 13.29
N ARG A 520 -11.89 8.59 14.07
CA ARG A 520 -11.74 8.70 15.52
C ARG A 520 -13.08 8.47 16.20
N GLY A 521 -13.05 7.86 17.38
CA GLY A 521 -14.22 7.75 18.25
C GLY A 521 -13.81 7.75 19.70
N HIS A 522 -14.58 8.43 20.55
CA HIS A 522 -14.28 8.46 21.98
C HIS A 522 -14.35 7.05 22.60
N ARG A 523 -15.40 6.30 22.27
CA ARG A 523 -15.53 4.90 22.69
C ARG A 523 -15.97 3.96 21.58
N VAL A 524 -16.44 4.50 20.46
CA VAL A 524 -17.06 3.73 19.39
C VAL A 524 -16.62 4.28 18.04
N ILE A 525 -16.19 3.40 17.14
CA ILE A 525 -16.02 3.68 15.71
C ILE A 525 -16.93 2.72 14.94
N ASN A 526 -17.75 3.29 14.05
CA ASN A 526 -18.47 2.56 13.02
C ASN A 526 -17.95 3.03 11.66
N GLN A 527 -17.10 2.24 11.01
CA GLN A 527 -16.40 2.68 9.80
C GLN A 527 -16.48 1.62 8.70
N ARG A 528 -16.91 2.03 7.50
CA ARG A 528 -16.73 1.19 6.32
C ARG A 528 -15.27 1.22 5.90
N VAL A 529 -14.70 0.05 5.76
CA VAL A 529 -13.34 -0.16 5.31
C VAL A 529 -13.34 -1.04 4.07
N ILE A 530 -12.32 -0.82 3.27
CA ILE A 530 -11.98 -1.54 2.05
C ILE A 530 -10.85 -2.53 2.35
N PRO A 531 -10.64 -3.56 1.51
CA PRO A 531 -9.54 -4.51 1.73
C PRO A 531 -8.20 -3.79 1.91
N GLY A 532 -7.45 -4.16 2.96
CA GLY A 532 -6.18 -3.51 3.31
C GLY A 532 -5.75 -3.71 4.75
N ARG A 533 -4.55 -3.21 5.05
CA ARG A 533 -3.99 -3.12 6.39
C ARG A 533 -4.49 -1.87 7.10
N TYR A 534 -4.82 -2.01 8.39
CA TYR A 534 -5.17 -0.91 9.28
C TYR A 534 -4.45 -1.04 10.61
N LEU A 535 -4.23 0.09 11.28
CA LEU A 535 -3.85 0.15 12.68
C LEU A 535 -5.03 0.67 13.48
N LEU A 536 -5.24 0.09 14.65
CA LEU A 536 -6.21 0.54 15.63
C LEU A 536 -5.43 0.98 16.87
N VAL A 537 -5.48 2.27 17.18
CA VAL A 537 -4.78 2.85 18.33
C VAL A 537 -5.79 3.19 19.40
N VAL A 538 -5.58 2.68 20.61
CA VAL A 538 -6.26 3.14 21.81
C VAL A 538 -5.32 4.10 22.51
N ASP A 539 -5.63 5.39 22.46
CA ASP A 539 -4.78 6.48 22.91
C ASP A 539 -5.38 7.15 24.15
N THR A 540 -4.54 7.74 25.00
CA THR A 540 -5.01 8.41 26.22
C THR A 540 -5.23 9.89 25.97
N TRP A 541 -6.46 10.34 26.19
CA TRP A 541 -6.76 11.76 26.14
C TRP A 541 -6.11 12.53 27.30
N VAL A 542 -5.62 13.73 26.99
CA VAL A 542 -5.04 14.66 27.96
C VAL A 542 -5.98 15.85 28.12
N ASN A 543 -6.48 16.04 29.34
CA ASN A 543 -7.49 17.06 29.60
C ASN A 543 -6.93 18.49 29.56
N GLY A 544 -7.82 19.49 29.65
CA GLY A 544 -7.44 20.91 29.61
C GLY A 544 -6.49 21.38 30.72
N ASN A 545 -6.25 20.56 31.75
CA ASN A 545 -5.27 20.83 32.80
C ASN A 545 -3.91 20.13 32.54
N GLY A 546 -3.74 19.46 31.40
CA GLY A 546 -2.54 18.70 31.07
C GLY A 546 -2.42 17.36 31.81
N VAL A 547 -3.52 16.82 32.33
CA VAL A 547 -3.53 15.52 33.03
C VAL A 547 -3.99 14.45 32.03
N ALA A 548 -3.12 13.49 31.76
CA ALA A 548 -3.45 12.28 31.01
C ALA A 548 -4.44 11.43 31.81
N LEU A 549 -5.49 10.95 31.16
CA LEU A 549 -6.53 10.13 31.75
C LEU A 549 -6.33 8.64 31.42
N ASP A 550 -5.12 8.13 31.64
CA ASP A 550 -4.73 6.77 31.30
C ASP A 550 -5.44 5.71 32.18
N GLY A 551 -5.56 4.48 31.66
CA GLY A 551 -6.13 3.40 32.44
C GLY A 551 -6.58 2.18 31.64
N ALA A 552 -7.24 1.27 32.36
CA ALA A 552 -7.68 -0.02 31.84
C ALA A 552 -8.95 0.10 30.98
N TYR A 553 -9.02 -0.70 29.93
CA TYR A 553 -10.16 -0.79 29.02
C TYR A 553 -10.39 -2.24 28.56
N ASP A 554 -11.62 -2.52 28.14
CA ASP A 554 -11.99 -3.72 27.39
C ASP A 554 -12.32 -3.30 25.95
N LEU A 555 -11.62 -3.88 24.96
CA LEU A 555 -11.80 -3.65 23.53
C LEU A 555 -12.65 -4.77 22.91
N SER A 556 -13.58 -4.39 22.03
CA SER A 556 -14.36 -5.27 21.17
C SER A 556 -14.25 -4.81 19.71
N VAL A 557 -13.90 -5.72 18.81
CA VAL A 557 -13.87 -5.46 17.37
C VAL A 557 -14.70 -6.50 16.62
N THR A 558 -15.64 -6.03 15.81
CA THR A 558 -16.52 -6.85 14.97
C THR A 558 -16.49 -6.36 13.53
N ILE A 559 -16.72 -7.29 12.60
CA ILE A 559 -16.85 -6.97 11.18
C ILE A 559 -18.21 -7.42 10.67
N GLU A 560 -18.83 -6.57 9.85
CA GLU A 560 -20.04 -6.89 9.08
C GLU A 560 -19.70 -6.74 7.59
N PRO A 561 -19.80 -7.82 6.78
CA PRO A 561 -19.52 -7.76 5.34
C PRO A 561 -20.35 -6.71 4.58
#